data_AF-A0A9P9AJ49-F1
#
_entry.id   AF-A0A9P9AJ49-F1
#
_cell.length_a   1.000
_cell.length_b   1.000
_cell.length_c   1.000
_cell.angle_alpha   90.00
_cell.angle_beta   90.00
_cell.angle_gamma   90.00
#
_symmetry.space_group_name_H-M   'P 1'
#
loop_
_entity.id
_entity.type
_entity.pdbx_description
1 polymer ?
#
loop_
_entity_poly.entity_id
_entity_poly.type
_entity_poly.pdbx_seq_one_letter_code
_entity_poly.pdbx_strand_id
1 'polypeptide(L)'
;MTSENRSFGEEISGSRQFGYGFTPEQWAAIVAEIRAGKSQRQVAKDYNTTQRAISKTKRRWDNNHNNASRPRKGRPGSSRPYRLS
;
A
#
# COMPACT_ATOMS: atom_id res chain seq x y z
N MET A 1 20.01 -18.73 -16.16
CA MET A 1 18.59 -18.56 -16.56
C MET A 1 17.86 -18.04 -15.33
N THR A 2 17.32 -16.83 -15.22
CA THR A 2 17.01 -15.74 -16.15
C THR A 2 17.23 -14.43 -15.38
N SER A 3 17.99 -13.51 -15.96
CA SER A 3 18.14 -12.14 -15.48
C SER A 3 16.77 -11.45 -15.46
N GLU A 4 16.43 -10.84 -14.33
CA GLU A 4 15.19 -10.09 -14.10
C GLU A 4 15.08 -8.90 -15.07
N ASN A 5 14.54 -9.13 -16.25
CA ASN A 5 14.03 -8.07 -17.13
C ASN A 5 12.71 -7.55 -16.54
N ARG A 6 12.80 -6.70 -15.51
CA ARG A 6 11.66 -5.85 -15.09
C ARG A 6 11.45 -4.84 -16.21
N SER A 7 10.39 -5.04 -16.99
CA SER A 7 10.06 -4.15 -18.11
C SER A 7 9.69 -2.77 -17.59
N PHE A 8 10.41 -1.75 -18.03
CA PHE A 8 10.15 -0.34 -17.71
C PHE A 8 8.85 0.08 -18.42
N GLY A 9 7.71 -0.13 -17.77
CA GLY A 9 6.38 0.06 -18.38
C GLY A 9 5.35 -1.00 -17.98
N GLU A 10 5.74 -2.01 -17.19
CA GLU A 10 4.79 -3.00 -16.69
C GLU A 10 3.81 -2.32 -15.72
N GLU A 11 2.55 -2.21 -16.15
CA GLU A 11 1.49 -1.52 -15.43
C GLU A 11 1.47 -1.97 -13.97
N ILE A 12 1.50 -0.99 -13.07
CA ILE A 12 1.37 -1.14 -11.60
C ILE A 12 0.18 -2.07 -11.20
N SER A 13 -0.77 -2.23 -12.13
CA SER A 13 -1.96 -3.08 -12.16
C SER A 13 -1.70 -4.59 -11.92
N GLY A 14 -0.62 -5.18 -12.45
CA GLY A 14 -0.55 -6.65 -12.63
C GLY A 14 0.25 -7.45 -11.60
N SER A 15 1.29 -6.88 -11.00
CA SER A 15 2.34 -7.64 -10.27
C SER A 15 2.09 -7.77 -8.75
N ARG A 16 0.85 -7.57 -8.29
CA ARG A 16 0.53 -7.57 -6.87
C ARG A 16 0.46 -8.99 -6.30
N GLN A 17 1.31 -9.29 -5.31
CA GLN A 17 1.14 -10.46 -4.44
C GLN A 17 0.15 -10.22 -3.30
N PHE A 18 -0.72 -11.20 -3.06
CA PHE A 18 -1.67 -11.20 -1.93
C PHE A 18 -0.88 -11.26 -0.61
N GLY A 19 -1.11 -10.30 0.30
CA GLY A 19 -0.39 -10.20 1.58
C GLY A 19 0.75 -9.18 1.63
N TYR A 20 1.25 -8.71 0.48
CA TYR A 20 2.15 -7.56 0.42
C TYR A 20 1.34 -6.26 0.43
N GLY A 21 1.77 -5.33 1.29
CA GLY A 21 1.18 -4.00 1.39
C GLY A 21 1.53 -3.19 0.14
N PHE A 22 0.56 -2.42 -0.38
CA PHE A 22 0.84 -1.43 -1.41
C PHE A 22 1.91 -0.45 -0.94
N THR A 23 2.83 -0.10 -1.83
CA THR A 23 3.80 0.97 -1.57
C THR A 23 3.07 2.31 -1.48
N PRO A 24 3.65 3.32 -0.79
CA PRO A 24 3.06 4.65 -0.71
C PRO A 24 2.80 5.28 -2.09
N GLU A 25 3.65 5.00 -3.08
CA GLU A 25 3.52 5.45 -4.47
C GLU A 25 2.29 4.87 -5.16
N GLN A 26 2.04 3.58 -4.99
CA GLN A 26 0.85 2.93 -5.54
C GLN A 26 -0.43 3.52 -4.94
N TRP A 27 -0.43 3.82 -3.64
CA TRP A 27 -1.56 4.51 -3.03
C TRP A 27 -1.73 5.94 -3.54
N ALA A 28 -0.65 6.65 -3.83
CA ALA A 28 -0.72 7.98 -4.43
C ALA A 28 -1.36 7.92 -5.83
N ALA A 29 -0.99 6.94 -6.65
CA ALA A 29 -1.59 6.71 -7.97
C ALA A 29 -3.09 6.40 -7.86
N ILE A 30 -3.49 5.49 -6.95
CA ILE A 30 -4.90 5.16 -6.68
C ILE A 30 -5.69 6.40 -6.26
N VAL A 31 -5.14 7.24 -5.39
CA VAL A 31 -5.82 8.47 -4.92
C VAL A 31 -5.94 9.50 -6.05
N ALA A 32 -4.92 9.63 -6.91
CA ALA A 32 -4.96 10.51 -8.07
C ALA A 32 -6.07 10.10 -9.05
N GLU A 33 -6.23 8.81 -9.32
CA GLU A 33 -7.29 8.30 -10.19
C GLU A 33 -8.70 8.51 -9.64
N ILE A 34 -8.87 8.39 -8.33
CA ILE A 34 -10.15 8.69 -7.66
C ILE A 34 -10.45 10.19 -7.75
N ARG A 35 -9.44 11.05 -7.61
CA ARG A 35 -9.58 12.51 -7.78
C ARG A 35 -9.89 12.90 -9.22
N ALA A 36 -9.41 12.13 -10.20
CA ALA A 36 -9.77 12.27 -11.60
C ALA A 36 -11.23 11.84 -11.90
N GLY A 37 -12.00 11.40 -10.90
CA GLY A 37 -13.41 11.06 -11.04
C GLY A 37 -13.69 9.61 -11.40
N LYS A 38 -12.68 8.73 -11.46
CA LYS A 38 -12.91 7.30 -11.69
C LYS A 38 -13.67 6.68 -10.52
N SER A 39 -14.57 5.75 -10.84
CA SER A 39 -15.31 5.02 -9.81
C SER A 39 -14.37 4.12 -8.99
N GLN A 40 -14.60 4.02 -7.68
CA GLN A 40 -13.80 3.15 -6.81
C GLN A 40 -13.83 1.68 -7.24
N ARG A 41 -14.92 1.24 -7.88
CA ARG A 41 -15.05 -0.12 -8.41
C ARG A 41 -14.15 -0.36 -9.62
N GLN A 42 -13.99 0.65 -10.48
CA GLN A 42 -13.09 0.57 -11.62
C GLN A 42 -11.65 0.53 -11.16
N VAL A 43 -11.25 1.48 -10.30
CA VAL A 43 -9.89 1.51 -9.70
C VAL A 43 -9.59 0.21 -8.93
N ALA A 44 -10.60 -0.41 -8.31
CA ALA A 44 -10.41 -1.72 -7.65
C ALA A 44 -10.01 -2.83 -8.63
N LYS A 45 -10.65 -2.86 -9.81
CA LYS A 45 -10.30 -3.82 -10.87
C LYS A 45 -8.92 -3.52 -11.44
N ASP A 46 -8.65 -2.25 -11.76
CA ASP A 46 -7.40 -1.80 -12.37
C ASP A 46 -6.19 -2.12 -11.47
N TYR A 47 -6.34 -2.03 -10.14
CA TYR A 47 -5.25 -2.30 -9.18
C TYR A 47 -5.36 -3.68 -8.50
N ASN A 48 -6.16 -4.60 -9.06
CA ASN A 48 -6.42 -5.94 -8.53
C ASN A 48 -6.58 -5.93 -6.99
N THR A 49 -7.54 -5.12 -6.53
CA THR A 49 -7.79 -4.90 -5.11
C THR A 49 -9.27 -4.92 -4.79
N THR A 50 -9.57 -4.88 -3.49
CA THR A 50 -10.94 -4.80 -3.02
C THR A 50 -11.35 -3.33 -2.91
N GLN A 51 -12.60 -3.04 -3.25
CA GLN A 51 -13.19 -1.71 -3.02
C GLN A 51 -13.03 -1.26 -1.55
N ARG A 52 -13.09 -2.21 -0.61
CA ARG A 52 -12.88 -1.94 0.82
C ARG A 52 -11.47 -1.43 1.13
N ALA A 53 -10.45 -1.92 0.43
CA ALA A 53 -9.08 -1.43 0.57
C ALA A 53 -8.97 0.02 0.06
N ILE A 54 -9.56 0.31 -1.10
CA ILE A 54 -9.60 1.65 -1.67
C ILE A 54 -10.32 2.64 -0.74
N SER A 55 -11.50 2.27 -0.24
CA SER A 55 -12.27 3.10 0.70
C SER A 55 -11.47 3.42 1.98
N LYS A 56 -10.76 2.42 2.54
CA LYS A 56 -9.88 2.62 3.70
C LYS A 56 -8.73 3.58 3.40
N THR A 57 -8.13 3.47 2.22
CA THR A 57 -7.03 4.37 1.81
C THR A 57 -7.54 5.78 1.58
N LYS A 58 -8.66 5.96 0.88
CA LYS A 58 -9.28 7.27 0.71
C LYS A 58 -9.51 7.94 2.08
N ARG A 59 -10.15 7.23 3.01
CA ARG A 59 -10.37 7.72 4.38
C ARG A 59 -9.07 8.06 5.11
N ARG A 60 -8.02 7.25 4.93
CA ARG A 60 -6.71 7.52 5.54
C ARG A 60 -6.06 8.77 4.95
N TRP A 61 -6.15 8.95 3.64
CA TRP A 61 -5.64 10.12 2.94
C TRP A 61 -6.38 11.39 3.38
N ASP A 62 -7.72 11.36 3.42
CA ASP A 62 -8.53 12.50 3.85
C ASP A 62 -8.21 12.93 5.29
N ASN A 63 -7.92 11.97 6.18
CA ASN A 63 -7.64 12.25 7.59
C ASN A 63 -6.19 12.68 7.87
N ASN A 64 -5.21 12.01 7.27
CA ASN A 64 -3.79 12.17 7.65
C ASN A 64 -2.91 12.73 6.53
N HIS A 65 -3.45 12.88 5.31
CA HIS A 65 -2.69 13.20 4.10
C HIS A 65 -1.44 12.32 3.91
N ASN A 66 -1.51 11.08 4.41
CA ASN A 66 -0.38 10.17 4.45
C ASN A 66 -0.82 8.73 4.10
N ASN A 67 -0.13 8.13 3.13
CA ASN A 67 -0.37 6.77 2.65
C ASN A 67 0.53 5.72 3.30
N ALA A 68 1.54 6.12 4.08
CA ALA A 68 2.49 5.21 4.71
C ALA A 68 1.82 4.27 5.71
N SER A 69 2.13 2.96 5.64
CA SER A 69 1.63 2.00 6.61
C SER A 69 2.03 2.42 8.03
N ARG A 70 1.09 2.33 8.98
CA ARG A 70 1.41 2.66 10.37
C ARG A 70 2.17 1.48 10.98
N PRO A 71 3.10 1.72 11.91
CA PRO A 71 3.70 0.65 12.69
C PRO A 71 2.60 -0.28 13.25
N ARG A 72 2.80 -1.60 13.14
CA ARG A 72 1.83 -2.57 13.67
C ARG A 72 1.75 -2.36 15.18
N LYS A 73 0.52 -2.37 15.71
CA LYS A 73 0.28 -2.24 17.15
C LYS A 73 0.94 -3.42 17.87
N GLY A 74 1.94 -3.12 18.70
CA GLY A 74 2.66 -4.07 19.55
C GLY A 74 3.41 -3.28 20.62
N ARG A 75 3.58 -3.88 21.81
CA ARG A 75 4.40 -3.27 22.88
C ARG A 75 5.85 -3.31 22.39
N PRO A 76 6.62 -2.21 22.46
CA PRO A 76 8.06 -2.31 22.29
C PRO A 76 8.57 -3.36 23.28
N GLY A 77 9.35 -4.33 22.79
CA GLY A 77 9.98 -5.31 23.66
C GLY A 77 10.70 -4.55 24.76
N SER A 78 10.40 -4.87 26.03
CA SER A 78 11.07 -4.20 27.15
C SER A 78 12.57 -4.40 26.95
N SER A 79 13.29 -3.31 26.66
CA SER A 79 14.74 -3.28 26.71
C SER A 79 15.14 -3.35 28.18
N ARG A 80 14.96 -4.52 28.80
CA ARG A 80 15.60 -4.78 30.08
C ARG A 80 17.10 -4.72 29.80
N PRO A 81 17.87 -3.80 30.41
CA PRO A 81 19.32 -3.87 30.28
C PRO A 81 19.74 -5.22 30.87
N TYR A 82 20.49 -5.99 30.09
CA TYR A 82 21.12 -7.22 30.57
C TYR A 82 21.97 -6.84 31.78
N ARG A 83 21.67 -7.41 32.95
CA ARG A 83 22.50 -7.23 34.15
C ARG A 83 23.75 -8.08 33.92
N LEU A 84 24.84 -7.45 33.52
CA LEU A 84 26.15 -8.10 33.49
C LEU A 84 26.48 -8.50 34.93
N SER A 85 26.53 -9.81 35.17
CA SER A 85 27.01 -10.44 36.41
C SER A 85 28.52 -10.59 36.37
#